data_AF-A0AAD9EMF7-F1
#
_entry.id   AF-A0AAD9EMF7-F1
#
_cell.length_a   1.000
_cell.length_b   1.000
_cell.length_c   1.000
_cell.angle_alpha   90.00
_cell.angle_beta   90.00
_cell.angle_gamma   90.00
#
_symmetry.space_group_name_H-M   'P 1'
#
loop_
_entity.id
_entity.type
_entity.pdbx_description
1 polymer ?
#
loop_
_entity_poly.entity_id
_entity_poly.type
_entity_poly.pdbx_seq_one_letter_code
_entity_poly.pdbx_strand_id
1 'polypeptide(L)'
;MPPGSFTLTIDGDSSCAEIFREVVQRDAVWQQAIDICFERGILPPLRWDVRRRDARDHKRTAFSQREDPEQPGSSDNSWYVREGFPQAIHAIVAGTSVVKCNFWVGDAWDVEQLVEENKGWTMLQWKTGWHSQFTTRQFEPDPP
;
A
#
# COMPACT_ATOMS: atom_id res chain seq x y z
N MET A 1 30.47 -3.24 2.76
CA MET A 1 30.16 -2.20 1.76
C MET A 1 29.79 -0.94 2.51
N PRO A 2 30.45 0.21 2.29
CA PRO A 2 30.13 1.45 2.98
C PRO A 2 28.68 1.92 2.70
N PRO A 3 27.98 2.53 3.67
CA PRO A 3 26.72 3.23 3.41
C PRO A 3 26.87 4.24 2.26
N GLY A 4 25.92 4.27 1.32
CA GLY A 4 25.97 5.17 0.16
C GLY A 4 26.90 4.74 -0.98
N SER A 5 27.48 3.55 -0.95
CA SER A 5 28.36 3.06 -2.04
C SER A 5 27.64 2.73 -3.34
N PHE A 6 26.32 2.64 -3.31
CA PHE A 6 25.49 2.41 -4.48
C PHE A 6 24.19 3.21 -4.35
N THR A 7 23.56 3.45 -5.49
CA THR A 7 22.24 4.06 -5.61
C THR A 7 21.50 3.30 -6.70
N LEU A 8 20.22 3.01 -6.47
CA LEU A 8 19.34 2.48 -7.50
C LEU A 8 18.52 3.64 -8.04
N THR A 9 18.66 3.97 -9.32
CA THR A 9 17.84 4.99 -9.96
C THR A 9 16.73 4.31 -10.76
N ILE A 10 15.48 4.66 -10.46
CA ILE A 10 14.32 4.38 -11.31
C ILE A 10 14.26 5.50 -12.33
N ASP A 11 14.55 5.14 -13.58
CA ASP A 11 14.47 6.03 -14.75
C ASP A 11 13.06 6.02 -15.31
N GLY A 12 12.48 7.19 -15.57
CA GLY A 12 11.12 7.33 -16.08
C GLY A 12 10.79 8.74 -16.56
N ASP A 13 9.62 8.86 -17.16
CA ASP A 13 9.09 10.06 -17.80
C ASP A 13 7.97 10.72 -16.96
N SER A 14 7.20 11.62 -17.59
CA SER A 14 6.03 12.22 -16.96
C SER A 14 4.96 11.19 -16.58
N SER A 15 4.84 10.10 -17.34
CA SER A 15 3.90 9.00 -17.04
C SER A 15 4.32 8.27 -15.78
N CYS A 16 5.61 8.01 -15.60
CA CYS A 16 6.17 7.44 -14.37
C CYS A 16 5.96 8.36 -13.16
N ALA A 17 6.12 9.68 -13.33
CA ALA A 17 5.80 10.65 -12.28
C ALA A 17 4.33 10.59 -11.86
N GLU A 18 3.41 10.48 -12.83
CA GLU A 18 1.98 10.35 -12.57
C GLU A 18 1.65 9.03 -11.86
N ILE A 19 2.16 7.90 -12.35
CA ILE A 19 1.98 6.57 -11.72
C ILE A 19 2.49 6.59 -10.27
N PHE A 20 3.67 7.16 -10.04
CA PHE A 20 4.25 7.20 -8.71
C PHE A 20 3.37 8.00 -7.75
N ARG A 21 2.86 9.16 -8.18
CA ARG A 21 2.00 10.02 -7.37
C ARG A 21 0.61 9.45 -7.14
N GLU A 22 -0.01 8.89 -8.16
CA GLU A 22 -1.42 8.46 -8.12
C GLU A 22 -1.61 7.05 -7.58
N VAL A 23 -0.60 6.18 -7.75
CA VAL A 23 -0.68 4.78 -7.34
C VAL A 23 0.26 4.53 -6.16
N VAL A 24 1.57 4.74 -6.35
CA VAL A 24 2.56 4.31 -5.35
C VAL A 24 2.42 5.07 -4.03
N GLN A 25 2.35 6.40 -4.11
CA GLN A 25 2.15 7.24 -2.92
C GLN A 25 0.78 7.01 -2.29
N ARG A 26 -0.29 6.97 -3.09
CA ARG A 26 -1.65 6.70 -2.60
C ARG A 26 -1.71 5.40 -1.81
N ASP A 27 -1.16 4.31 -2.36
CA ASP A 27 -1.16 3.01 -1.69
C ASP A 27 -0.37 3.03 -0.39
N ALA A 28 0.78 3.71 -0.37
CA ALA A 28 1.60 3.87 0.83
C ALA A 28 0.85 4.62 1.93
N VAL A 29 0.16 5.70 1.56
CA VAL A 29 -0.62 6.55 2.45
C VAL A 29 -1.87 5.82 2.95
N TRP A 30 -2.53 5.07 2.08
CA TRP A 30 -3.68 4.24 2.43
C TRP A 30 -3.32 3.16 3.45
N GLN A 31 -2.21 2.45 3.21
CA GLN A 31 -1.69 1.45 4.14
C GLN A 31 -1.29 2.11 5.48
N GLN A 32 -0.60 3.25 5.45
CA GLN A 32 -0.19 3.95 6.66
C GLN A 32 -1.39 4.48 7.47
N ALA A 33 -2.43 4.99 6.81
CA ALA A 33 -3.64 5.44 7.47
C ALA A 33 -4.34 4.28 8.20
N ILE A 34 -4.41 3.11 7.58
CA ILE A 34 -4.94 1.90 8.20
C ILE A 34 -4.08 1.48 9.41
N ASP A 35 -2.75 1.50 9.28
CA ASP A 35 -1.82 1.22 10.40
C ASP A 35 -2.08 2.17 11.59
N ILE A 36 -2.23 3.48 11.32
CA ILE A 36 -2.58 4.48 12.33
C ILE A 36 -3.96 4.19 12.94
N CYS A 37 -4.95 3.80 12.15
CA CYS A 37 -6.27 3.43 12.66
C CYS A 37 -6.22 2.24 13.62
N PHE A 38 -5.35 1.25 13.38
CA PHE A 38 -5.13 0.16 14.32
C PHE A 38 -4.44 0.65 15.60
N GLU A 39 -3.39 1.45 15.47
CA GLU A 39 -2.62 1.98 16.61
C GLU A 39 -3.49 2.85 17.52
N ARG A 40 -4.41 3.63 16.94
CA ARG A 40 -5.36 4.49 17.66
C ARG A 40 -6.61 3.77 18.16
N GLY A 41 -6.79 2.49 17.84
CA GLY A 41 -7.99 1.73 18.18
C GLY A 41 -9.26 2.20 17.47
N ILE A 42 -9.11 2.92 16.35
CA ILE A 42 -10.22 3.29 15.46
C ILE A 42 -10.75 2.05 14.76
N LEU A 43 -9.83 1.19 14.30
CA LEU A 43 -10.13 -0.12 13.74
C LEU A 43 -9.78 -1.23 14.74
N PRO A 44 -10.52 -2.35 14.76
CA PRO A 44 -10.15 -3.49 15.57
C PRO A 44 -8.78 -4.02 15.10
N PRO A 45 -7.91 -4.46 16.02
CA PRO A 45 -6.59 -4.93 15.66
C PRO A 45 -6.69 -6.16 14.75
N LEU A 46 -5.86 -6.20 13.71
CA LEU A 46 -5.70 -7.42 12.93
C LEU A 46 -4.97 -8.47 13.75
N ARG A 47 -5.36 -9.73 13.55
CA ARG A 47 -4.58 -10.85 14.05
C ARG A 47 -3.21 -10.85 13.35
N TRP A 48 -2.16 -11.11 14.13
CA TRP A 48 -0.76 -11.03 13.70
C TRP A 48 -0.46 -11.92 12.48
N ASP A 49 -1.14 -13.07 12.37
CA ASP A 49 -0.97 -14.06 11.31
C ASP A 49 -1.47 -13.53 9.97
N VAL A 50 -2.55 -12.75 9.99
CA VAL A 50 -3.09 -12.10 8.79
C VAL A 50 -2.23 -10.92 8.36
N ARG A 51 -1.53 -10.25 9.30
CA ARG A 51 -0.57 -9.18 8.98
C ARG A 51 0.73 -9.73 8.35
N ARG A 52 1.14 -10.96 8.68
CA ARG A 52 2.36 -11.58 8.12
C ARG A 52 2.12 -12.51 6.93
N ARG A 53 0.86 -12.80 6.60
CA ARG A 53 0.54 -13.65 5.45
C ARG A 53 0.96 -12.92 4.17
N ASP A 54 2.03 -13.39 3.53
CA ASP A 54 2.52 -12.83 2.27
C ASP A 54 1.39 -12.91 1.23
N ALA A 55 1.04 -11.78 0.63
CA ALA A 55 0.06 -11.71 -0.45
C ALA A 55 0.45 -12.63 -1.63
N ARG A 56 1.74 -12.98 -1.77
CA ARG A 56 2.25 -13.92 -2.78
C ARG A 56 2.00 -15.39 -2.44
N ASP A 57 1.64 -15.72 -1.20
CA ASP A 57 1.31 -17.09 -0.75
C ASP A 57 -0.16 -17.47 -1.02
N HIS A 58 -0.91 -16.64 -1.76
CA HIS A 58 -2.29 -16.92 -2.18
C HIS A 58 -2.41 -18.20 -3.05
N LYS A 59 -1.29 -18.77 -3.52
CA LYS A 59 -1.25 -20.05 -4.24
C LYS A 59 -1.37 -21.29 -3.36
N ARG A 60 -1.22 -21.21 -2.02
CA ARG A 60 -1.34 -22.40 -1.13
C ARG A 60 -2.77 -22.69 -0.64
N THR A 61 -3.73 -21.78 -0.76
CA THR A 61 -5.07 -21.93 -0.18
C THR A 61 -6.15 -22.46 -1.12
N ALA A 62 -5.82 -22.82 -2.37
CA ALA A 62 -6.74 -23.57 -3.24
C ALA A 62 -7.17 -24.93 -2.64
N PHE A 63 -6.53 -25.39 -1.55
CA PHE A 63 -6.83 -26.63 -0.84
C PHE A 63 -7.52 -26.47 0.53
N SER A 64 -7.89 -25.25 0.95
CA SER A 64 -8.56 -25.03 2.25
C SER A 64 -9.90 -24.31 2.09
N GLN A 65 -10.75 -24.85 1.23
CA GLN A 65 -12.18 -24.51 1.22
C GLN A 65 -12.89 -25.38 2.27
N ARG A 66 -12.69 -25.07 3.54
CA ARG A 66 -13.59 -25.50 4.61
C ARG A 66 -14.21 -24.23 5.17
N GLU A 67 -15.40 -23.93 4.66
CA GLU A 67 -16.17 -22.76 5.04
C GLU A 67 -16.75 -23.03 6.43
N ASP A 68 -16.10 -22.50 7.48
CA ASP A 68 -16.73 -22.39 8.79
C ASP A 68 -17.81 -21.29 8.72
N PRO A 69 -19.09 -21.58 8.98
CA PRO A 69 -20.21 -20.65 8.72
C PRO A 69 -20.27 -19.40 9.60
N GLU A 70 -19.39 -19.24 10.59
CA GLU A 70 -19.45 -18.17 11.60
C GLU A 70 -18.37 -17.08 11.44
N GLN A 71 -17.55 -17.09 10.39
CA GLN A 71 -16.54 -16.03 10.18
C GLN A 71 -16.84 -15.18 8.93
N PRO A 72 -17.37 -13.96 9.08
CA PRO A 72 -17.56 -13.06 7.96
C PRO A 72 -16.19 -12.53 7.53
N GLY A 73 -15.76 -12.95 6.34
CA GLY A 73 -14.67 -12.29 5.62
C GLY A 73 -13.51 -13.23 5.32
N SER A 74 -13.39 -13.56 4.04
CA SER A 74 -12.12 -13.91 3.42
C SER A 74 -10.99 -13.04 4.00
N SER A 75 -10.11 -13.69 4.77
CA SER A 75 -8.91 -13.14 5.43
C SER A 75 -7.81 -12.70 4.44
N ASP A 76 -8.22 -12.23 3.27
CA ASP A 76 -7.31 -11.79 2.23
C ASP A 76 -6.90 -10.34 2.48
N ASN A 77 -5.75 -10.19 3.12
CA ASN A 77 -5.03 -8.93 3.35
C ASN A 77 -4.12 -8.53 2.18
N SER A 78 -4.27 -9.19 1.02
CA SER A 78 -3.45 -8.96 -0.18
C SER A 78 -3.45 -7.51 -0.69
N TRP A 79 -4.42 -6.69 -0.28
CA TRP A 79 -4.65 -5.34 -0.78
C TRP A 79 -3.97 -4.21 0.03
N TYR A 80 -3.44 -4.46 1.23
CA TYR A 80 -2.88 -3.37 2.06
C TYR A 80 -1.73 -3.74 2.99
N VAL A 81 -1.31 -5.00 3.07
CA VAL A 81 -0.25 -5.39 4.02
C VAL A 81 1.05 -5.72 3.30
N ARG A 82 1.89 -4.69 3.12
CA ARG A 82 3.29 -4.86 2.71
C ARG A 82 4.22 -4.25 3.74
N GLU A 83 4.90 -5.10 4.50
CA GLU A 83 5.82 -4.66 5.55
C GLU A 83 6.90 -3.72 5.01
N GLY A 84 7.09 -2.59 5.68
CA GLY A 84 8.07 -1.56 5.30
C GLY A 84 7.70 -0.73 4.05
N PHE A 85 6.58 -1.01 3.38
CA PHE A 85 6.23 -0.33 2.14
C PHE A 85 5.98 1.17 2.35
N PRO A 86 5.12 1.63 3.27
CA PRO A 86 4.93 3.06 3.50
C PRO A 86 6.22 3.79 3.86
N GLN A 87 7.03 3.19 4.73
CA GLN A 87 8.31 3.75 5.17
C GLN A 87 9.30 3.88 4.01
N ALA A 88 9.34 2.89 3.11
CA ALA A 88 10.19 2.93 1.92
C ALA A 88 9.76 4.04 0.95
N ILE A 89 8.45 4.19 0.70
CA ILE A 89 7.95 5.26 -0.18
C ILE A 89 8.22 6.64 0.42
N HIS A 90 7.99 6.83 1.73
CA HIS A 90 8.36 8.07 2.42
C HIS A 90 9.85 8.40 2.30
N ALA A 91 10.73 7.41 2.46
CA ALA A 91 12.16 7.61 2.30
C ALA A 91 12.56 7.99 0.86
N ILE A 92 11.86 7.46 -0.15
CA ILE A 92 12.06 7.84 -1.56
C ILE A 92 11.63 9.30 -1.78
N VAL A 93 10.44 9.68 -1.32
CA VAL A 93 9.91 11.05 -1.45
C VAL A 93 10.77 12.07 -0.69
N ALA A 94 11.23 11.72 0.51
CA ALA A 94 12.13 12.57 1.32
C ALA A 94 13.59 12.61 0.80
N GLY A 95 13.93 11.81 -0.22
CA GLY A 95 15.29 11.76 -0.79
C GLY A 95 16.33 11.11 0.13
N THR A 96 15.91 10.39 1.17
CA THR A 96 16.80 9.71 2.13
C THR A 96 17.04 8.23 1.79
N SER A 97 16.30 7.68 0.82
CA SER A 97 16.45 6.32 0.34
C SER A 97 17.68 6.14 -0.56
N VAL A 98 18.22 4.91 -0.59
CA VAL A 98 19.19 4.46 -1.60
C VAL A 98 18.55 4.34 -2.99
N VAL A 99 17.22 4.23 -3.03
CA VAL A 99 16.43 4.27 -4.27
C VAL A 99 16.06 5.71 -4.59
N LYS A 100 16.33 6.16 -5.81
CA LYS A 100 16.00 7.49 -6.32
C LYS A 100 15.17 7.38 -7.59
N CYS A 101 14.37 8.39 -7.87
CA CYS A 101 13.70 8.57 -9.16
C CYS A 101 14.34 9.77 -9.87
N ASN A 102 14.45 9.71 -11.19
CA ASN A 102 14.89 10.87 -11.98
C ASN A 102 13.73 11.77 -12.43
N PHE A 103 12.50 11.34 -12.20
CA PHE A 103 11.27 12.11 -12.40
C PHE A 103 10.76 12.70 -11.08
N TRP A 104 9.88 13.70 -11.17
CA TRP A 104 9.29 14.34 -10.00
C TRP A 104 8.31 13.40 -9.30
N VAL A 105 8.63 13.01 -8.06
CA VAL A 105 7.83 12.06 -7.26
C VAL A 105 6.65 12.70 -6.55
N GLY A 106 6.53 14.03 -6.54
CA GLY A 106 5.47 14.73 -5.81
C GLY A 106 5.82 15.03 -4.35
N ASP A 107 4.93 15.77 -3.70
CA ASP A 107 4.93 15.93 -2.25
C ASP A 107 4.28 14.72 -1.57
N ALA A 108 4.64 14.45 -0.31
CA ALA A 108 4.01 13.41 0.48
C ALA A 108 2.55 13.77 0.75
N TRP A 109 1.63 12.80 0.62
CA TRP A 109 0.23 13.04 0.96
C TRP A 109 0.05 13.17 2.47
N ASP A 110 -0.99 13.92 2.87
CA ASP A 110 -1.37 14.05 4.27
C ASP A 110 -2.12 12.79 4.75
N VAL A 111 -1.39 11.93 5.44
CA VAL A 111 -1.93 10.68 6.02
C VAL A 111 -2.94 10.97 7.12
N GLU A 112 -2.73 12.03 7.92
CA GLU A 112 -3.60 12.36 9.05
C GLU A 112 -4.96 12.86 8.56
N GLN A 113 -4.96 13.64 7.48
CA GLN A 113 -6.19 14.03 6.80
C GLN A 113 -6.98 12.79 6.35
N LEU A 114 -6.33 11.81 5.72
CA LEU A 114 -6.99 10.59 5.27
C LEU A 114 -7.56 9.76 6.43
N VAL A 115 -6.87 9.71 7.58
CA VAL A 115 -7.34 9.03 8.78
C VAL A 115 -8.59 9.72 9.34
N GLU A 116 -8.59 11.06 9.44
CA GLU A 116 -9.70 11.79 10.02
C GLU A 116 -10.95 11.75 9.13
N GLU A 117 -10.78 11.89 7.81
CA GLU A 117 -11.87 11.77 6.82
C GLU A 117 -12.57 10.40 6.88
N ASN A 118 -11.82 9.34 7.18
CA ASN A 118 -12.30 7.95 7.13
C ASN A 118 -12.38 7.28 8.51
N LYS A 119 -12.35 8.06 9.59
CA LYS A 119 -12.33 7.54 10.97
C LYS A 119 -13.54 6.68 11.34
N GLY A 120 -14.68 6.90 10.68
CA GLY A 120 -15.89 6.11 10.87
C GLY A 120 -15.96 4.84 10.00
N TRP A 121 -14.97 4.59 9.16
CA TRP A 121 -15.02 3.49 8.19
C TRP A 121 -14.70 2.15 8.85
N THR A 122 -15.47 1.14 8.49
CA THR A 122 -15.19 -0.27 8.76
C THR A 122 -14.05 -0.78 7.87
N MET A 123 -13.42 -1.89 8.24
CA MET A 123 -12.39 -2.53 7.41
C MET A 123 -12.88 -2.85 5.99
N LEU A 124 -14.15 -3.23 5.84
CA LEU A 124 -14.76 -3.50 4.55
C LEU A 124 -14.86 -2.23 3.68
N GLN A 125 -15.15 -1.08 4.29
CA GLN A 125 -15.18 0.21 3.59
C GLN A 125 -13.79 0.65 3.17
N TRP A 126 -12.77 0.49 4.02
CA TRP A 126 -11.36 0.70 3.65
C TRP A 126 -10.93 -0.19 2.46
N LYS A 127 -11.33 -1.46 2.47
CA LYS A 127 -11.08 -2.41 1.36
C LYS A 127 -11.78 -1.98 0.07
N THR A 128 -13.05 -1.63 0.17
CA THR A 128 -13.87 -1.25 -0.98
C THR A 128 -13.36 0.06 -1.58
N GLY A 129 -13.04 1.06 -0.73
CA GLY A 129 -12.49 2.33 -1.17
C GLY A 129 -11.16 2.18 -1.91
N TRP A 130 -10.27 1.31 -1.40
CA TRP A 130 -9.03 0.96 -2.09
C TRP A 130 -9.31 0.41 -3.50
N HIS A 131 -10.18 -0.61 -3.61
CA HIS A 131 -10.52 -1.21 -4.91
C HIS A 131 -11.18 -0.24 -5.89
N SER A 132 -12.14 0.57 -5.42
CA SER A 132 -12.85 1.54 -6.25
C SER A 132 -11.92 2.60 -6.83
N GLN A 133 -10.91 3.03 -6.07
CA GLN A 133 -9.91 3.99 -6.55
C GLN A 133 -8.87 3.33 -7.47
N PHE A 134 -8.62 2.03 -7.33
CA PHE A 134 -7.75 1.27 -8.23
C PHE A 134 -8.34 1.08 -9.63
N THR A 135 -9.67 1.04 -9.76
CA THR A 135 -10.34 0.80 -11.03
C THR A 135 -10.42 2.02 -11.97
N THR A 136 -10.07 3.21 -11.51
CA THR A 136 -10.36 4.45 -12.27
C THR A 136 -9.34 4.77 -13.35
N ARG A 137 -8.08 4.29 -13.25
CA ARG A 137 -7.03 4.64 -14.22
C ARG A 137 -6.11 3.48 -14.56
N GLN A 138 -6.10 3.10 -15.83
CA GLN A 138 -5.16 2.11 -16.39
C GLN A 138 -4.00 2.85 -17.05
N PHE A 139 -2.78 2.39 -16.80
CA PHE A 139 -1.58 2.88 -17.47
C PHE A 139 -1.12 1.79 -18.43
N GLU A 140 -1.09 2.11 -19.72
CA GLU A 140 -0.53 1.21 -20.73
C GLU A 140 0.93 1.58 -20.97
N PRO A 141 1.84 0.59 -21.08
CA PRO A 141 3.20 0.87 -21.50
C PRO A 141 3.19 1.38 -22.95
N ASP A 142 4.11 2.29 -23.26
CA ASP A 142 4.33 2.69 -24.64
C ASP A 142 4.63 1.46 -25.52
N PRO A 143 4.12 1.43 -26.76
CA PRO A 143 4.47 0.36 -27.69
C PRO A 143 5.99 0.37 -27.97
N PRO A 144 6.58 -0.82 -28.20
CA PRO A 144 8.02 -0.97 -28.42
C PRO A 144 8.52 -0.33 -29.72
#